data_AF-A0A9D4RJ79-F1
#
_entry.id   AF-A0A9D4RJ79-F1
#
_cell.length_a   1.000
_cell.length_b   1.000
_cell.length_c   1.000
_cell.angle_alpha   90.00
_cell.angle_beta   90.00
_cell.angle_gamma   90.00
#
_symmetry.space_group_name_H-M   'P 1'
#
loop_
_entity.id
_entity.type
_entity.pdbx_description
1 polymer ?
#
loop_
_entity_poly.entity_id
_entity_poly.type
_entity_poly.pdbx_seq_one_letter_code
_entity_poly.pdbx_strand_id
1 'polypeptide(L)'
;MATVPWLLFACLILASTCNASKRTQDHIQDLLADNAKLKAALSSMQKSFSELSRQVMMQQTFVEERIRSDGSSGVKQVRHESNGDRIYFTPDQTSFSAAGIHDHSDYTRLIGMGELNAVINGVEFRTRHNDYRLAMPASHPAFNAQVDIPHPEVPPSVLSKPTVAEQVKEMKLWFKAFKDQDHSVRDYRKYFQPVLCYLEGFWSVDTETVQEPFPSERHFIDAKTYADLHEKVGQICRIRKIRLVERLVDIPRFMTSRVAYIFR
;
A
#
# COMPACT_ATOMS: atom_id res chain seq x y z
N MET A 1 -81.27 -47.17 25.69
CA MET A 1 -79.93 -47.02 26.28
C MET A 1 -78.88 -46.83 25.18
N ALA A 2 -78.79 -45.66 24.54
CA ALA A 2 -77.88 -45.42 23.40
C ALA A 2 -77.13 -44.06 23.43
N THR A 3 -77.20 -43.32 24.54
CA THR A 3 -76.64 -41.96 24.66
C THR A 3 -75.25 -41.90 25.30
N VAL A 4 -74.84 -42.94 26.00
CA VAL A 4 -73.55 -43.03 26.71
C VAL A 4 -72.32 -43.13 25.76
N PRO A 5 -72.36 -43.86 24.63
CA PRO A 5 -71.19 -43.99 23.75
C PRO A 5 -70.81 -42.68 23.03
N TRP A 6 -71.79 -41.86 22.67
CA TRP A 6 -71.58 -40.58 21.97
C TRP A 6 -70.97 -39.52 22.88
N LEU A 7 -71.36 -39.48 24.15
CA LEU A 7 -70.77 -38.59 25.15
C LEU A 7 -69.30 -38.93 25.42
N LEU A 8 -68.96 -40.23 25.51
CA LEU A 8 -67.57 -40.68 25.67
C LEU A 8 -66.72 -40.35 24.44
N PHE A 9 -67.25 -40.53 23.23
CA PHE A 9 -66.54 -40.20 22.00
C PHE A 9 -66.31 -38.70 21.84
N ALA A 10 -67.32 -37.87 22.17
CA ALA A 10 -67.17 -36.41 22.19
C ALA A 10 -66.15 -35.94 23.24
N CYS A 11 -66.12 -36.54 24.43
CA CYS A 11 -65.12 -36.23 25.46
C CYS A 11 -63.70 -36.62 25.02
N LEU A 12 -63.53 -37.75 24.32
CA LEU A 12 -62.24 -38.18 23.76
C LEU A 12 -61.73 -37.23 22.68
N ILE A 13 -62.61 -36.75 21.79
CA ILE A 13 -62.26 -35.75 20.78
C ILE A 13 -61.88 -34.43 21.44
N LEU A 14 -62.66 -33.93 22.40
CA LEU A 14 -62.37 -32.71 23.14
C LEU A 14 -61.06 -32.78 23.95
N ALA A 15 -60.78 -33.93 24.57
CA ALA A 15 -59.52 -34.14 25.28
C ALA A 15 -58.32 -34.16 24.33
N SER A 16 -58.47 -34.79 23.16
CA SER A 16 -57.42 -34.85 22.12
C SER A 16 -57.13 -33.46 21.53
N THR A 17 -58.17 -32.68 21.20
CA THR A 17 -58.01 -31.32 20.66
C THR A 17 -57.44 -30.34 21.70
N CYS A 18 -57.84 -30.47 22.97
CA CYS A 18 -57.26 -29.68 24.06
C CYS A 18 -55.77 -29.97 24.25
N ASN A 19 -55.37 -31.24 24.19
CA ASN A 19 -53.96 -31.64 24.33
C ASN A 19 -53.11 -31.17 23.12
N ALA A 20 -53.65 -31.25 21.90
CA ALA A 20 -52.99 -30.73 20.70
C ALA A 20 -52.83 -29.19 20.74
N SER A 21 -53.85 -28.47 21.20
CA SER A 21 -53.80 -27.01 21.40
C SER A 21 -52.73 -26.61 22.42
N LYS A 22 -52.67 -27.32 23.56
CA LYS A 22 -51.68 -27.07 24.60
C LYS A 22 -50.24 -27.31 24.11
N ARG A 23 -50.01 -28.42 23.40
CA ARG A 23 -48.70 -28.72 22.79
C ARG A 23 -48.26 -27.66 21.78
N THR A 24 -49.21 -27.13 21.00
CA THR A 24 -48.92 -26.06 20.02
C THR A 24 -48.58 -24.76 20.74
N GLN A 25 -49.29 -24.44 21.82
CA GLN A 25 -49.06 -23.25 22.62
C GLN A 25 -47.71 -23.30 23.35
N ASP A 26 -47.35 -24.46 23.92
CA ASP A 26 -46.04 -24.69 24.54
C ASP A 26 -44.92 -24.53 23.50
N HIS A 27 -45.08 -25.08 22.30
CA HIS A 27 -44.11 -24.94 21.22
C HIS A 27 -43.94 -23.48 20.75
N ILE A 28 -45.02 -22.70 20.68
CA ILE A 28 -44.95 -21.26 20.35
C ILE A 28 -44.20 -20.51 21.45
N GLN A 29 -44.41 -20.83 22.72
CA GLN A 29 -43.69 -20.21 23.83
C GLN A 29 -42.20 -20.53 23.80
N ASP A 30 -41.83 -21.77 23.49
CA ASP A 30 -40.43 -22.17 23.31
C ASP A 30 -39.77 -21.40 22.15
N LEU A 31 -40.46 -21.27 21.01
CA LEU A 31 -39.99 -20.49 19.87
C LEU A 31 -39.82 -19.00 20.20
N LEU A 32 -40.71 -18.42 21.01
CA LEU A 32 -40.59 -17.02 21.47
C LEU A 32 -39.40 -16.85 22.42
N ALA A 33 -39.19 -17.80 23.34
CA ALA A 33 -38.07 -17.80 24.27
C ALA A 33 -36.73 -17.93 23.52
N ASP A 34 -36.66 -18.81 22.52
CA ASP A 34 -35.45 -18.97 21.70
C ASP A 34 -35.20 -17.76 20.80
N ASN A 35 -36.24 -17.13 20.25
CA ASN A 35 -36.10 -15.85 19.55
C ASN A 35 -35.57 -14.74 20.48
N ALA A 36 -36.01 -14.69 21.73
CA ALA A 36 -35.51 -13.73 22.71
C ALA A 36 -34.02 -13.97 23.03
N LYS A 37 -33.61 -15.24 23.21
CA LYS A 37 -32.19 -15.61 23.38
C LYS A 37 -31.35 -15.24 22.16
N LEU A 38 -31.85 -15.51 20.95
CA LEU A 38 -31.15 -15.18 19.71
C LEU A 38 -30.95 -13.66 19.56
N LYS A 39 -31.98 -12.86 19.86
CA LYS A 39 -31.88 -11.40 19.87
C LYS A 39 -30.87 -10.89 20.90
N ALA A 40 -30.85 -11.49 22.09
CA ALA A 40 -29.88 -11.14 23.12
C ALA A 40 -28.45 -11.47 22.69
N ALA A 41 -28.22 -12.66 22.11
CA ALA A 41 -26.93 -13.07 21.58
C ALA A 41 -26.45 -12.16 20.44
N LEU A 42 -27.33 -11.81 19.51
CA LEU A 42 -27.02 -10.91 18.39
C LEU A 42 -26.68 -9.49 18.89
N SER A 43 -27.43 -8.98 19.86
CA SER A 43 -27.14 -7.68 20.50
C SER A 43 -25.79 -7.69 21.23
N SER A 44 -25.48 -8.78 21.94
CA SER A 44 -24.17 -8.95 22.58
C SER A 44 -23.05 -8.99 21.56
N MET A 45 -23.24 -9.71 20.44
CA MET A 45 -22.23 -9.79 19.38
C MET A 45 -22.00 -8.44 18.70
N GLN A 46 -23.06 -7.69 18.42
CA GLN A 46 -22.96 -6.32 17.89
C GLN A 46 -22.20 -5.40 18.84
N LYS A 47 -22.45 -5.51 20.14
CA LYS A 47 -21.72 -4.73 21.16
C LYS A 47 -20.23 -5.10 21.18
N SER A 48 -19.89 -6.39 21.26
CA SER A 48 -18.50 -6.85 21.22
C SER A 48 -17.80 -6.42 19.93
N PHE A 49 -18.48 -6.47 18.78
CA PHE A 49 -17.93 -6.01 17.50
C PHE A 49 -17.67 -4.50 17.47
N SER A 50 -18.59 -3.70 18.02
CA SER A 50 -18.42 -2.25 18.14
C SER A 50 -17.26 -1.88 19.07
N GLU A 51 -17.15 -2.57 20.21
CA GLU A 51 -16.06 -2.40 21.16
C GLU A 51 -14.71 -2.77 20.54
N LEU A 52 -14.63 -3.90 19.83
CA LEU A 52 -13.45 -4.32 19.11
C LEU A 52 -13.06 -3.32 18.01
N SER A 53 -14.04 -2.87 17.20
CA SER A 53 -13.80 -1.86 16.16
C SER A 53 -13.22 -0.58 16.74
N ARG A 54 -13.78 -0.11 17.86
CA ARG A 54 -13.26 1.06 18.58
C ARG A 54 -11.84 0.82 19.10
N GLN A 55 -11.58 -0.35 19.67
CA GLN A 55 -10.25 -0.71 20.16
C GLN A 55 -9.21 -0.72 19.02
N VAL A 56 -9.56 -1.30 17.86
CA VAL A 56 -8.67 -1.32 16.68
C VAL A 56 -8.38 0.10 16.19
N MET A 57 -9.40 0.96 16.08
CA MET A 57 -9.20 2.36 15.68
C MET A 57 -8.30 3.13 16.67
N MET A 58 -8.49 2.92 17.98
CA MET A 58 -7.63 3.55 18.99
C MET A 58 -6.19 3.03 18.92
N GLN A 59 -5.98 1.73 18.71
CA GLN A 59 -4.64 1.15 18.55
C GLN A 59 -3.95 1.73 17.32
N GLN A 60 -4.66 1.85 16.19
CA GLN A 60 -4.13 2.47 14.97
C GLN A 60 -3.76 3.94 15.22
N THR A 61 -4.66 4.71 15.82
CA THR A 61 -4.40 6.12 16.14
C THR A 61 -3.20 6.26 17.07
N PHE A 62 -3.08 5.41 18.09
CA PHE A 62 -1.94 5.40 19.00
C PHE A 62 -0.61 5.13 18.27
N VAL A 63 -0.60 4.15 17.35
CA VAL A 63 0.60 3.85 16.55
C VAL A 63 0.98 5.02 15.65
N GLU A 64 0.01 5.61 14.95
CA GLU A 64 0.26 6.76 14.08
C GLU A 64 0.72 7.99 14.87
N GLU A 65 0.06 8.33 15.97
CA GLU A 65 0.43 9.46 16.83
C GLU A 65 1.79 9.25 17.48
N ARG A 66 2.13 8.01 17.86
CA ARG A 66 3.49 7.68 18.30
C ARG A 66 4.50 7.96 17.19
N ILE A 67 4.25 7.50 15.97
CA ILE A 67 5.16 7.73 14.83
C ILE A 67 5.30 9.23 14.52
N ARG A 68 4.20 10.01 14.59
CA ARG A 68 4.22 11.47 14.43
C ARG A 68 5.01 12.16 15.55
N SER A 69 4.80 11.73 16.80
CA SER A 69 5.46 12.28 17.98
C SER A 69 6.95 11.94 18.04
N ASP A 70 7.34 10.78 17.51
CA ASP A 70 8.74 10.39 17.32
C ASP A 70 9.44 11.24 16.21
N GLY A 71 8.73 12.19 15.58
CA GLY A 71 9.28 13.19 14.66
C GLY A 71 9.84 12.65 13.35
N SER A 72 9.56 11.39 13.02
CA SER A 72 10.34 10.60 12.06
C SER A 72 9.66 10.39 10.71
N SER A 73 9.24 11.48 10.05
CA SER A 73 8.87 11.41 8.62
C SER A 73 10.12 11.25 7.75
N GLY A 74 10.03 10.45 6.69
CA GLY A 74 11.16 10.18 5.79
C GLY A 74 11.36 8.68 5.52
N VAL A 75 12.43 8.36 4.80
CA VAL A 75 12.83 6.97 4.53
C VAL A 75 13.39 6.37 5.82
N LYS A 76 12.76 5.29 6.30
CA LYS A 76 13.20 4.53 7.47
C LYS A 76 14.19 3.44 7.10
N GLN A 77 13.93 2.77 5.99
CA GLN A 77 14.69 1.61 5.58
C GLN A 77 14.62 1.44 4.06
N VAL A 78 15.72 1.03 3.46
CA VAL A 78 15.81 0.58 2.07
C VAL A 78 16.02 -0.94 2.04
N ARG A 79 15.73 -1.58 0.90
CA ARG A 79 16.11 -2.97 0.65
C ARG A 79 17.59 -3.13 0.99
N HIS A 80 17.90 -4.09 1.84
CA HIS A 80 19.27 -4.42 2.19
C HIS A 80 19.54 -5.89 1.88
N GLU A 81 20.69 -6.13 1.26
CA GLU A 81 21.22 -7.47 1.01
C GLU A 81 22.39 -7.78 1.97
N SER A 82 22.93 -6.74 2.60
CA SER A 82 23.90 -6.83 3.68
C SER A 82 23.19 -6.79 5.03
N ASN A 83 23.71 -7.59 5.96
CA ASN A 83 23.36 -7.56 7.38
C ASN A 83 24.62 -7.84 8.19
N GLY A 84 24.65 -7.40 9.44
CA GLY A 84 25.72 -7.72 10.38
C GLY A 84 25.16 -8.19 11.72
N ASP A 85 26.07 -8.45 12.66
CA ASP A 85 25.77 -8.81 14.05
C ASP A 85 25.24 -7.63 14.88
N ARG A 86 25.33 -6.41 14.35
CA ARG A 86 24.96 -5.17 15.03
C ARG A 86 23.98 -4.35 14.19
N ILE A 87 23.15 -3.58 14.90
CA ILE A 87 22.04 -2.80 14.33
C ILE A 87 22.53 -1.78 13.29
N TYR A 88 23.71 -1.19 13.48
CA TYR A 88 24.28 -0.20 12.55
C TYR A 88 24.88 -0.81 11.27
N PHE A 89 24.89 -2.14 11.14
CA PHE A 89 25.26 -2.81 9.88
C PHE A 89 24.06 -3.01 8.95
N THR A 90 22.85 -2.77 9.42
CA THR A 90 21.65 -2.76 8.57
C THR A 90 21.49 -1.37 7.98
N PRO A 91 21.51 -1.24 6.64
CA PRO A 91 21.28 0.04 5.97
C PRO A 91 19.91 0.63 6.28
N ASP A 92 19.86 1.95 6.48
CA ASP A 92 18.66 2.73 6.73
C ASP A 92 18.21 3.51 5.47
N GLN A 93 18.72 4.73 5.24
CA GLN A 93 18.41 5.54 4.05
C GLN A 93 19.45 5.38 2.94
N THR A 94 20.66 4.94 3.30
CA THR A 94 21.77 4.76 2.36
C THR A 94 22.42 3.39 2.53
N SER A 95 22.60 2.70 1.42
CA SER A 95 23.36 1.45 1.32
C SER A 95 24.39 1.58 0.19
N PHE A 96 24.38 0.63 -0.76
CA PHE A 96 25.00 0.81 -2.08
C PHE A 96 24.54 2.11 -2.77
N SER A 97 23.30 2.52 -2.54
CA SER A 97 22.76 3.78 -3.02
C SER A 97 21.82 4.45 -2.02
N ALA A 98 21.54 5.74 -2.24
CA ALA A 98 20.56 6.49 -1.48
C ALA A 98 19.13 6.10 -1.91
N ALA A 99 18.26 5.82 -0.95
CA ALA A 99 16.87 5.37 -1.19
C ALA A 99 16.75 4.14 -2.13
N GLY A 100 17.81 3.34 -2.28
CA GLY A 100 17.84 2.20 -3.22
C GLY A 100 17.86 2.61 -4.69
N ILE A 101 18.12 3.88 -5.02
CA ILE A 101 18.14 4.41 -6.39
C ILE A 101 19.43 4.00 -7.09
N HIS A 102 19.35 3.29 -8.22
CA HIS A 102 20.51 2.78 -8.94
C HIS A 102 20.32 2.84 -10.46
N ASP A 103 21.43 2.66 -11.17
CA ASP A 103 21.46 2.73 -12.63
C ASP A 103 20.79 1.53 -13.28
N HIS A 104 20.03 1.82 -14.33
CA HIS A 104 19.48 0.86 -15.30
C HIS A 104 19.76 1.37 -16.71
N SER A 105 21.05 1.53 -17.03
CA SER A 105 21.53 2.00 -18.32
C SER A 105 21.19 1.09 -19.50
N ASP A 106 20.70 -0.13 -19.24
CA ASP A 106 20.18 -1.07 -20.21
C ASP A 106 18.75 -0.74 -20.69
N TYR A 107 18.04 0.15 -20.00
CA TYR A 107 16.67 0.55 -20.32
C TYR A 107 16.54 2.04 -20.65
N THR A 108 15.54 2.38 -21.46
CA THR A 108 15.30 3.78 -21.84
C THR A 108 14.51 4.51 -20.76
N ARG A 109 15.10 5.58 -20.21
CA ARG A 109 14.47 6.48 -19.23
C ARG A 109 14.02 5.77 -17.94
N LEU A 110 14.64 4.66 -17.59
CA LEU A 110 14.32 3.90 -16.38
C LEU A 110 15.39 4.15 -15.33
N ILE A 111 14.96 4.38 -14.10
CA ILE A 111 15.84 4.38 -12.93
C ILE A 111 15.44 3.21 -12.06
N GLY A 112 16.44 2.45 -11.61
CA GLY A 112 16.22 1.37 -10.64
C GLY A 112 15.94 1.97 -9.29
N MET A 113 14.91 1.51 -8.61
CA MET A 113 14.65 1.92 -7.23
C MET A 113 14.18 0.73 -6.43
N GLY A 114 15.01 0.33 -5.47
CA GLY A 114 14.69 -0.78 -4.57
C GLY A 114 13.44 -0.53 -3.72
N GLU A 115 13.03 -1.56 -3.00
CA GLU A 115 12.01 -1.44 -1.97
C GLU A 115 12.43 -0.41 -0.91
N LEU A 116 11.51 0.46 -0.51
CA LEU A 116 11.73 1.38 0.59
C LEU A 116 10.54 1.38 1.55
N ASN A 117 10.84 1.58 2.83
CA ASN A 117 9.87 1.90 3.86
C ASN A 117 10.01 3.38 4.18
N ALA A 118 8.92 4.13 4.05
CA ALA A 118 8.87 5.54 4.36
C ALA A 118 7.69 5.88 5.26
N VAL A 119 7.85 6.92 6.07
CA VAL A 119 6.75 7.51 6.83
C VAL A 119 6.42 8.87 6.25
N ILE A 120 5.14 9.06 5.93
CA ILE A 120 4.58 10.35 5.47
C ILE A 120 3.42 10.69 6.39
N ASN A 121 3.54 11.79 7.16
CA ASN A 121 2.52 12.24 8.11
C ASN A 121 2.04 11.15 9.09
N GLY A 122 2.97 10.35 9.64
CA GLY A 122 2.65 9.30 10.63
C GLY A 122 2.18 7.98 10.04
N VAL A 123 1.97 7.91 8.73
CA VAL A 123 1.57 6.69 8.04
C VAL A 123 2.80 6.05 7.43
N GLU A 124 3.02 4.77 7.73
CA GLU A 124 4.13 4.00 7.16
C GLU A 124 3.70 3.31 5.86
N PHE A 125 4.48 3.54 4.82
CA PHE A 125 4.31 2.98 3.49
C PHE A 125 5.51 2.10 3.20
N ARG A 126 5.25 0.94 2.62
CA ARG A 126 6.30 0.09 2.09
C ARG A 126 6.06 -0.18 0.62
N THR A 127 7.08 0.07 -0.18
CA THR A 127 6.98 -0.12 -1.62
C THR A 127 7.49 -1.50 -2.02
N ARG A 128 7.04 -1.93 -3.20
CA ARG A 128 7.69 -2.97 -3.99
C ARG A 128 9.02 -2.46 -4.55
N HIS A 129 9.71 -3.30 -5.32
CA HIS A 129 10.78 -2.86 -6.22
C HIS A 129 10.17 -1.98 -7.33
N ASN A 130 10.65 -0.75 -7.44
CA ASN A 130 10.06 0.36 -8.19
C ASN A 130 10.94 0.77 -9.38
N ASP A 131 11.06 -0.11 -10.37
CA ASP A 131 11.78 0.19 -11.61
C ASP A 131 10.89 0.97 -12.57
N TYR A 132 10.53 2.18 -12.18
CA TYR A 132 9.63 3.03 -12.94
C TYR A 132 10.40 3.89 -13.94
N ARG A 133 9.76 4.14 -15.08
CA ARG A 133 10.26 5.14 -16.03
C ARG A 133 10.15 6.54 -15.41
N LEU A 134 11.19 7.35 -15.59
CA LEU A 134 11.18 8.76 -15.25
C LEU A 134 10.25 9.51 -16.20
N ALA A 135 9.22 10.12 -15.61
CA ALA A 135 8.24 10.94 -16.30
C ALA A 135 7.93 12.20 -15.49
N MET A 136 7.46 13.24 -16.17
CA MET A 136 6.91 14.44 -15.56
C MET A 136 5.38 14.46 -15.74
N PRO A 137 4.63 15.18 -14.88
CA PRO A 137 3.20 15.33 -15.06
C PRO A 137 2.88 15.99 -16.41
N ALA A 138 1.91 15.44 -17.13
CA ALA A 138 1.39 16.05 -18.35
C ALA A 138 0.58 17.30 -18.01
N SER A 139 0.57 18.30 -18.90
CA SER A 139 -0.36 19.44 -18.82
C SER A 139 -1.82 19.08 -19.15
N HIS A 140 -2.19 17.80 -19.01
CA HIS A 140 -3.49 17.25 -19.35
C HIS A 140 -4.32 17.06 -18.07
N PRO A 141 -5.65 17.32 -18.07
CA PRO A 141 -6.49 17.19 -16.86
C PRO A 141 -6.73 15.74 -16.41
N ALA A 142 -6.17 14.75 -17.11
CA ALA A 142 -6.40 13.36 -16.76
C ALA A 142 -5.54 13.00 -15.55
N PHE A 143 -6.16 12.29 -14.60
CA PHE A 143 -5.49 11.84 -13.40
C PHE A 143 -4.26 10.99 -13.73
N ASN A 144 -3.12 11.29 -13.11
CA ASN A 144 -1.82 10.66 -13.36
C ASN A 144 -1.35 10.67 -14.83
N ALA A 145 -1.82 11.61 -15.65
CA ALA A 145 -1.27 11.79 -16.99
C ALA A 145 0.21 12.17 -16.90
N GLN A 146 1.04 11.47 -17.67
CA GLN A 146 2.50 11.58 -17.64
C GLN A 146 3.05 11.79 -19.05
N VAL A 147 4.17 12.50 -19.13
CA VAL A 147 4.96 12.67 -20.35
C VAL A 147 6.44 12.49 -20.06
N ASP A 148 7.21 12.16 -21.08
CA ASP A 148 8.65 12.03 -20.97
C ASP A 148 9.32 13.33 -20.54
N ILE A 149 10.27 13.23 -19.61
CA ILE A 149 11.10 14.37 -19.19
C ILE A 149 11.99 14.78 -20.38
N PRO A 150 11.96 16.04 -20.84
CA PRO A 150 12.85 16.48 -21.89
C PRO A 150 14.31 16.36 -21.42
N HIS A 151 15.22 15.99 -22.34
CA HIS A 151 16.64 15.98 -22.00
C HIS A 151 17.13 17.41 -21.74
N PRO A 152 18.01 17.60 -20.75
CA PRO A 152 18.58 18.92 -20.50
C PRO A 152 19.40 19.38 -21.71
N GLU A 153 19.44 20.69 -21.93
CA GLU A 153 20.25 21.28 -22.99
C GLU A 153 21.74 20.99 -22.76
N VAL A 154 22.43 20.64 -23.84
CA VAL A 154 23.88 20.43 -23.81
C VAL A 154 24.58 21.80 -23.92
N PRO A 155 25.62 22.08 -23.12
CA PRO A 155 26.37 23.32 -23.24
C PRO A 155 26.88 23.56 -24.68
N PRO A 156 26.73 24.78 -25.26
CA PRO A 156 27.17 25.05 -26.63
C PRO A 156 28.67 24.81 -26.85
N SER A 157 29.51 24.95 -25.81
CA SER A 157 30.95 24.67 -25.90
C SER A 157 31.24 23.21 -26.23
N VAL A 158 30.36 22.29 -25.85
CA VAL A 158 30.42 20.87 -26.21
C VAL A 158 30.06 20.73 -27.69
N LEU A 159 28.88 21.22 -28.10
CA LEU A 159 28.38 21.08 -29.47
C LEU A 159 29.29 21.74 -30.52
N SER A 160 30.05 22.77 -30.13
CA SER A 160 31.01 23.45 -31.01
C SER A 160 32.26 22.63 -31.36
N LYS A 161 32.52 21.50 -30.68
CA LYS A 161 33.67 20.65 -30.97
C LYS A 161 33.45 19.86 -32.28
N PRO A 162 34.46 19.77 -33.16
CA PRO A 162 34.29 19.22 -34.49
C PRO A 162 34.12 17.69 -34.52
N THR A 163 34.58 16.98 -33.48
CA THR A 163 34.46 15.51 -33.39
C THR A 163 33.76 15.06 -32.12
N VAL A 164 33.03 13.94 -32.19
CA VAL A 164 32.35 13.33 -31.03
C VAL A 164 33.36 13.03 -29.90
N ALA A 165 34.57 12.59 -30.22
CA ALA A 165 35.61 12.34 -29.22
C ALA A 165 35.99 13.60 -28.44
N GLU A 166 36.06 14.76 -29.10
CA GLU A 166 36.30 16.05 -28.45
C GLU A 166 35.09 16.57 -27.69
N GLN A 167 33.87 16.32 -28.19
CA GLN A 167 32.63 16.59 -27.46
C GLN A 167 32.61 15.82 -26.14
N VAL A 168 32.95 14.53 -26.15
CA VAL A 168 33.06 13.69 -24.95
C VAL A 168 34.12 14.23 -23.99
N LYS A 169 35.31 14.63 -24.50
CA LYS A 169 36.36 15.23 -23.66
C LYS A 169 35.89 16.53 -23.01
N GLU A 170 35.21 17.40 -23.76
CA GLU A 170 34.65 18.66 -23.23
C GLU A 170 33.57 18.38 -22.18
N MET A 171 32.64 17.45 -22.46
CA MET A 171 31.58 17.09 -21.52
C MET A 171 32.12 16.50 -20.21
N LYS A 172 33.23 15.74 -20.25
CA LYS A 172 33.92 15.27 -19.04
C LYS A 172 34.43 16.43 -18.17
N LEU A 173 34.83 17.56 -18.76
CA LEU A 173 35.23 18.75 -17.99
C LEU A 173 34.03 19.39 -17.28
N TRP A 174 32.85 19.41 -17.92
CA TRP A 174 31.61 19.86 -17.27
C TRP A 174 31.22 18.95 -16.10
N PHE A 175 31.27 17.63 -16.28
CA PHE A 175 31.03 16.69 -15.18
C PHE A 175 32.07 16.81 -14.05
N LYS A 176 33.34 17.04 -14.39
CA LYS A 176 34.39 17.30 -13.40
C LYS A 176 34.11 18.58 -12.61
N ALA A 177 33.74 19.66 -13.28
CA ALA A 177 33.37 20.93 -12.65
C ALA A 177 32.20 20.75 -11.68
N PHE A 178 31.15 20.02 -12.09
CA PHE A 178 30.03 19.68 -11.21
C PHE A 178 30.47 18.81 -10.02
N LYS A 179 31.26 17.75 -10.25
CA LYS A 179 31.76 16.87 -9.19
C LYS A 179 32.58 17.63 -8.14
N ASP A 180 33.49 18.49 -8.60
CA ASP A 180 34.43 19.22 -7.75
C ASP A 180 33.80 20.52 -7.19
N GLN A 181 32.57 20.84 -7.59
CA GLN A 181 31.85 22.08 -7.28
C GLN A 181 32.63 23.36 -7.66
N ASP A 182 33.50 23.27 -8.69
CA ASP A 182 34.32 24.37 -9.20
C ASP A 182 33.75 24.90 -10.52
N HIS A 183 33.21 26.12 -10.48
CA HIS A 183 32.57 26.78 -11.61
C HIS A 183 33.45 27.84 -12.28
N SER A 184 34.74 27.91 -11.95
CA SER A 184 35.67 28.92 -12.49
C SER A 184 35.92 28.77 -13.99
N VAL A 185 36.02 27.52 -14.47
CA VAL A 185 36.36 27.21 -15.87
C VAL A 185 35.13 26.75 -16.68
N ARG A 186 34.19 26.06 -16.05
CA ARG A 186 32.93 25.60 -16.65
C ARG A 186 31.80 25.85 -15.66
N ASP A 187 31.00 26.88 -15.92
CA ASP A 187 29.88 27.23 -15.05
C ASP A 187 28.70 26.27 -15.27
N TYR A 188 28.77 25.11 -14.63
CA TYR A 188 27.78 24.04 -14.73
C TYR A 188 26.39 24.44 -14.22
N ARG A 189 26.26 25.49 -13.39
CA ARG A 189 25.02 25.83 -12.69
C ARG A 189 23.84 26.11 -13.63
N LYS A 190 24.12 26.55 -14.86
CA LYS A 190 23.10 26.79 -15.89
C LYS A 190 22.52 25.49 -16.47
N TYR A 191 23.32 24.44 -16.53
CA TYR A 191 22.99 23.19 -17.24
C TYR A 191 22.70 22.02 -16.28
N PHE A 192 23.27 22.05 -15.08
CA PHE A 192 23.15 21.03 -14.05
C PHE A 192 22.32 21.63 -12.92
N GLN A 193 21.00 21.59 -13.11
CA GLN A 193 20.07 22.16 -12.14
C GLN A 193 19.93 21.22 -10.94
N PRO A 194 20.01 21.74 -9.70
CA PRO A 194 19.62 20.95 -8.53
C PRO A 194 18.11 20.71 -8.58
N VAL A 195 17.71 19.45 -8.61
CA VAL A 195 16.30 19.04 -8.61
C VAL A 195 15.93 18.61 -7.19
N LEU A 196 14.83 19.15 -6.67
CA LEU A 196 14.32 18.77 -5.36
C LEU A 196 13.50 17.49 -5.48
N CYS A 197 14.08 16.37 -5.04
CA CYS A 197 13.35 15.12 -4.96
C CYS A 197 12.54 15.07 -3.66
N TYR A 198 11.24 14.77 -3.76
CA TYR A 198 10.38 14.52 -2.62
C TYR A 198 9.53 13.29 -2.85
N LEU A 199 9.11 12.65 -1.75
CA LEU A 199 8.19 11.53 -1.79
C LEU A 199 6.77 12.05 -1.52
N GLU A 200 5.84 11.72 -2.41
CA GLU A 200 4.42 12.06 -2.26
C GLU A 200 3.59 10.79 -2.05
N GLY A 201 2.63 10.88 -1.13
CA GLY A 201 1.61 9.86 -0.93
C GLY A 201 0.25 10.52 -1.05
N PHE A 202 -0.68 9.86 -1.74
CA PHE A 202 -2.06 10.33 -1.85
C PHE A 202 -3.05 9.22 -1.49
N TRP A 203 -4.20 9.61 -0.97
CA TRP A 203 -5.32 8.72 -0.74
C TRP A 203 -6.12 8.55 -2.03
N SER A 204 -6.29 7.32 -2.49
CA SER A 204 -7.17 7.02 -3.62
C SER A 204 -8.56 6.66 -3.09
N VAL A 205 -9.60 6.94 -3.87
CA VAL A 205 -10.91 6.34 -3.63
C VAL A 205 -10.83 4.84 -3.84
N ASP A 206 -11.63 4.11 -3.06
CA ASP A 206 -11.57 2.65 -2.99
C ASP A 206 -12.00 2.03 -4.32
N THR A 207 -11.00 1.61 -5.10
CA THR A 207 -11.22 0.74 -6.25
C THR A 207 -10.96 -0.66 -5.77
N GLU A 208 -11.95 -1.56 -5.78
CA GLU A 208 -11.73 -2.97 -5.39
C GLU A 208 -10.53 -3.60 -6.14
N THR A 209 -10.26 -3.10 -7.34
CA THR A 209 -9.16 -3.52 -8.20
C THR A 209 -7.87 -2.73 -7.97
N VAL A 210 -6.74 -3.43 -8.08
CA VAL A 210 -5.41 -2.81 -8.09
C VAL A 210 -4.99 -2.64 -9.55
N GLN A 211 -4.59 -1.41 -9.89
CA GLN A 211 -4.03 -1.08 -11.20
C GLN A 211 -2.59 -0.65 -11.03
N GLU A 212 -1.74 -0.99 -12.00
CA GLU A 212 -0.37 -0.52 -12.03
C GLU A 212 -0.34 1.01 -12.16
N PRO A 213 0.24 1.75 -11.20
CA PRO A 213 0.21 3.21 -11.23
C PRO A 213 1.21 3.82 -12.21
N PHE A 214 2.29 3.11 -12.55
CA PHE A 214 3.34 3.59 -13.45
C PHE A 214 3.81 2.49 -14.40
N PRO A 215 4.16 2.84 -15.65
CA PRO A 215 4.75 1.90 -16.57
C PRO A 215 6.12 1.44 -16.05
N SER A 216 6.29 0.13 -16.00
CA SER A 216 7.55 -0.55 -15.67
C SER A 216 7.72 -1.73 -16.62
N GLU A 217 8.94 -1.94 -17.10
CA GLU A 217 9.24 -3.04 -18.04
C GLU A 217 9.62 -4.35 -17.33
N ARG A 218 10.01 -4.26 -16.05
CA ARG A 218 10.56 -5.40 -15.29
C ARG A 218 9.61 -5.95 -14.25
N HIS A 219 8.68 -5.10 -13.81
CA HIS A 219 8.07 -5.19 -12.51
C HIS A 219 6.59 -4.83 -12.60
N PHE A 220 5.73 -5.79 -12.26
CA PHE A 220 4.28 -5.65 -12.33
C PHE A 220 3.66 -6.12 -11.03
N ILE A 221 2.57 -5.48 -10.62
CA ILE A 221 1.77 -5.91 -9.48
C ILE A 221 1.12 -7.26 -9.80
N ASP A 222 1.47 -8.27 -9.02
CA ASP A 222 0.87 -9.60 -9.10
C ASP A 222 -0.33 -9.71 -8.15
N ALA A 223 -1.32 -8.84 -8.34
CA ALA A 223 -2.58 -8.87 -7.61
C ALA A 223 -3.70 -8.21 -8.42
N LYS A 224 -4.90 -8.78 -8.36
CA LYS A 224 -6.07 -8.22 -9.07
C LYS A 224 -6.85 -7.23 -8.21
N THR A 225 -6.88 -7.46 -6.90
CA THR A 225 -7.62 -6.66 -5.92
C THR A 225 -6.74 -6.32 -4.72
N TYR A 226 -7.13 -5.32 -3.94
CA TYR A 226 -6.38 -4.97 -2.72
C TYR A 226 -6.46 -6.10 -1.68
N ALA A 227 -7.58 -6.82 -1.63
CA ALA A 227 -7.71 -7.99 -0.78
C ALA A 227 -6.71 -9.11 -1.16
N ASP A 228 -6.60 -9.42 -2.45
CA ASP A 228 -5.62 -10.40 -2.97
C ASP A 228 -4.18 -9.95 -2.67
N LEU A 229 -3.88 -8.66 -2.87
CA LEU A 229 -2.59 -8.08 -2.53
C LEU A 229 -2.26 -8.26 -1.04
N HIS A 230 -3.18 -7.92 -0.14
CA HIS A 230 -2.98 -8.06 1.30
C HIS A 230 -2.82 -9.52 1.72
N GLU A 231 -3.59 -10.45 1.14
CA GLU A 231 -3.46 -11.86 1.45
C GLU A 231 -2.07 -12.38 1.04
N LYS A 232 -1.63 -12.06 -0.19
CA LYS A 232 -0.31 -12.46 -0.70
C LYS A 232 0.83 -11.89 0.14
N VAL A 233 0.77 -10.61 0.51
CA VAL A 233 1.74 -9.99 1.43
C VAL A 233 1.75 -10.73 2.77
N GLY A 234 0.57 -10.99 3.35
CA GLY A 234 0.43 -11.73 4.60
C GLY A 234 1.02 -13.14 4.53
N GLN A 235 0.80 -13.87 3.44
CA GLN A 235 1.36 -15.19 3.21
C GLN A 235 2.91 -15.14 3.13
N ILE A 236 3.47 -14.15 2.43
CA ILE A 236 4.92 -13.99 2.32
C ILE A 236 5.57 -13.67 3.67
N CYS A 237 4.96 -12.80 4.47
CA CYS A 237 5.42 -12.51 5.83
C CYS A 237 5.48 -13.77 6.70
N ARG A 238 4.52 -14.70 6.54
CA ARG A 238 4.49 -15.97 7.27
C ARG A 238 5.57 -16.95 6.82
N ILE A 239 5.86 -16.99 5.52
CA ILE A 239 6.79 -17.97 4.91
C ILE A 239 8.24 -17.46 4.89
N ARG A 240 8.49 -16.17 5.22
CA ARG A 240 9.82 -15.52 5.24
C ARG A 240 10.60 -15.63 3.91
N LYS A 241 9.92 -15.70 2.77
CA LYS A 241 10.57 -15.73 1.44
C LYS A 241 10.76 -14.31 0.88
N ILE A 242 12.01 -13.84 0.89
CA ILE A 242 12.39 -12.48 0.45
C ILE A 242 12.16 -12.25 -1.06
N ARG A 243 12.41 -13.24 -1.92
CA ARG A 243 12.31 -13.08 -3.39
C ARG A 243 10.89 -12.84 -3.94
N LEU A 244 9.84 -13.14 -3.18
CA LEU A 244 8.45 -12.91 -3.59
C LEU A 244 7.97 -11.48 -3.29
N VAL A 245 8.70 -10.74 -2.44
CA VAL A 245 8.36 -9.36 -2.02
C VAL A 245 8.55 -8.36 -3.16
N GLU A 246 9.39 -8.70 -4.15
CA GLU A 246 9.69 -7.83 -5.30
C GLU A 246 8.44 -7.46 -6.11
N ARG A 247 7.33 -8.21 -5.98
CA ARG A 247 6.10 -7.99 -6.76
C ARG A 247 4.96 -7.31 -6.02
N LEU A 248 5.07 -7.06 -4.71
CA LEU A 248 3.93 -6.64 -3.89
C LEU A 248 4.26 -5.37 -3.09
N VAL A 249 3.32 -4.42 -3.09
CA VAL A 249 3.33 -3.23 -2.25
C VAL A 249 2.63 -3.58 -0.93
N ASP A 250 3.17 -3.13 0.21
CA ASP A 250 2.52 -3.27 1.51
C ASP A 250 1.92 -1.91 1.92
N ILE A 251 0.60 -1.87 2.00
CA ILE A 251 -0.23 -0.69 2.21
C ILE A 251 -0.81 -0.78 3.63
N PRO A 252 -0.88 0.33 4.39
CA PRO A 252 -1.53 0.35 5.70
C PRO A 252 -2.90 -0.34 5.69
N ARG A 253 -3.13 -1.21 6.67
CA ARG A 253 -4.21 -2.22 6.67
C ARG A 253 -5.65 -1.69 6.71
N PHE A 254 -5.88 -0.38 6.69
CA PHE A 254 -7.22 0.20 6.82
C PHE A 254 -7.57 1.36 5.89
N MET A 255 -6.65 1.81 5.02
CA MET A 255 -6.98 2.75 3.95
C MET A 255 -6.12 2.45 2.72
N THR A 256 -6.76 2.17 1.60
CA THR A 256 -6.14 1.86 0.31
C THR A 256 -5.27 3.03 -0.15
N SER A 257 -3.98 2.99 0.16
CA SER A 257 -3.01 3.99 -0.28
C SER A 257 -2.37 3.59 -1.60
N ARG A 258 -2.28 4.52 -2.55
CA ARG A 258 -1.38 4.40 -3.70
C ARG A 258 -0.21 5.36 -3.46
N VAL A 259 1.01 4.87 -3.55
CA VAL A 259 2.20 5.73 -3.54
C VAL A 259 2.53 6.06 -4.99
N ALA A 260 2.60 7.35 -5.28
CA ALA A 260 3.05 7.86 -6.55
C ALA A 260 4.30 8.70 -6.37
N TYR A 261 5.37 8.30 -7.04
CA TYR A 261 6.58 9.09 -7.09
C TYR A 261 6.40 10.19 -8.13
N ILE A 262 6.36 11.44 -7.68
CA ILE A 262 6.50 12.59 -8.56
C ILE A 262 7.87 13.18 -8.27
N PHE A 263 8.82 12.96 -9.18
CA PHE A 263 10.04 13.77 -9.23
C PHE A 263 9.67 15.06 -9.98
N ARG A 264 9.72 16.23 -9.33
CA ARG A 264 9.58 17.54 -9.98
C ARG A 264 10.92 18.23 -10.08
#